data_AF-A0A3A8R952-F1
#
_entry.id   AF-A0A3A8R952-F1
#
_cell.length_a   1.000
_cell.length_b   1.000
_cell.length_c   1.000
_cell.angle_alpha   90.00
_cell.angle_beta   90.00
_cell.angle_gamma   90.00
#
_symmetry.space_group_name_H-M   'P 1'
#
loop_
_entity.id
_entity.type
_entity.pdbx_description
1 polymer ?
#
loop_
_entity_poly.entity_id
_entity_poly.type
_entity_poly.pdbx_seq_one_letter_code
_entity_poly.pdbx_strand_id
1 'polypeptide(L)'
;APVAVVGFGLTAVGLALLPVAPSYGWLFPVMGLLAVGSALVTPCLSALVSLHAPMERQGAVLGAYQASGSLGRIIGPALGGLLFTRLGPTAPYGTGAVLVALGGLLALSLVTQVRLSGAGAEQSS
;
A
#
# COMPACT_ATOMS: atom_id res chain seq x y z
N ALA A 1 10.94 3.68 -5.98
CA ALA A 1 10.88 4.01 -4.54
C ALA A 1 10.00 5.24 -4.24
N PRO A 2 10.30 6.47 -4.72
CA PRO A 2 9.49 7.65 -4.37
C PRO A 2 8.04 7.54 -4.89
N VAL A 3 7.85 7.00 -6.09
CA VAL A 3 6.52 6.81 -6.69
C VAL A 3 5.63 5.86 -5.87
N ALA A 4 6.20 4.83 -5.25
CA ALA A 4 5.45 3.91 -4.40
C ALA A 4 4.98 4.59 -3.11
N VAL A 5 5.86 5.37 -2.46
CA VAL A 5 5.53 6.14 -1.24
C VAL A 5 4.44 7.18 -1.53
N VAL A 6 4.53 7.88 -2.68
CA VAL A 6 3.49 8.81 -3.13
C VAL A 6 2.17 8.08 -3.35
N GLY A 7 2.18 6.91 -4.00
CA GLY A 7 0.99 6.09 -4.21
C GLY A 7 0.33 5.62 -2.90
N PHE A 8 1.13 5.20 -1.91
CA PHE A 8 0.64 4.87 -0.57
C PHE A 8 0.02 6.08 0.12
N GLY A 9 0.67 7.25 0.05
CA GLY A 9 0.15 8.50 0.59
C GLY A 9 -1.20 8.90 -0.02
N LEU A 10 -1.30 8.88 -1.35
CA LEU A 10 -2.55 9.19 -2.06
C LEU A 10 -3.69 8.24 -1.66
N THR A 11 -3.38 6.94 -1.57
CA THR A 11 -4.36 5.92 -1.18
C THR A 11 -4.83 6.11 0.26
N ALA A 12 -3.90 6.39 1.20
CA ALA A 12 -4.24 6.65 2.60
C ALA A 12 -5.09 7.91 2.76
N VAL A 13 -4.74 8.98 2.04
CA VAL A 13 -5.49 10.25 2.04
C VAL A 13 -6.90 10.03 1.48
N GLY A 14 -7.06 9.33 0.36
CA GLY A 14 -8.39 9.06 -0.19
C GLY A 14 -9.25 8.18 0.73
N LEU A 15 -8.66 7.21 1.42
CA LEU A 15 -9.36 6.40 2.44
C LEU A 15 -9.79 7.23 3.64
N ALA A 16 -8.99 8.20 4.07
CA ALA A 16 -9.32 9.10 5.16
C ALA A 16 -10.39 10.15 4.78
N LEU A 17 -10.43 10.57 3.51
CA LEU A 17 -11.41 11.53 2.98
C LEU A 17 -12.80 10.94 2.75
N LEU A 18 -12.88 9.64 2.45
CA LEU A 18 -14.13 8.90 2.22
C LEU A 18 -15.21 9.10 3.32
N PRO A 19 -14.92 8.87 4.62
CA PRO A 19 -15.91 9.02 5.68
C PRO A 19 -16.31 10.48 5.98
N VAL A 20 -15.55 11.46 5.49
CA VAL A 20 -15.80 12.90 5.72
C VAL A 20 -16.54 13.54 4.54
N ALA A 21 -16.82 12.78 3.48
CA ALA A 21 -17.48 13.26 2.27
C ALA A 21 -18.91 13.77 2.57
N PRO A 22 -19.19 15.09 2.41
CA PRO A 22 -20.48 15.68 2.78
C PRO A 22 -21.59 15.45 1.74
N SER A 23 -21.25 15.02 0.51
CA SER A 23 -22.19 14.80 -0.58
C SER A 23 -21.74 13.68 -1.52
N TYR A 24 -22.68 13.06 -2.22
CA TYR A 24 -22.41 11.98 -3.19
C TYR A 24 -21.47 12.41 -4.33
N GLY A 25 -21.52 13.68 -4.73
CA GLY A 25 -20.62 14.24 -5.76
C GLY A 25 -19.14 14.25 -5.33
N TRP A 26 -18.87 14.29 -4.03
CA TRP A 26 -17.52 14.26 -3.48
C TRP A 26 -16.86 12.87 -3.58
N LEU A 27 -17.64 11.82 -3.84
CA LEU A 27 -17.12 10.47 -3.98
C LEU A 27 -16.33 10.28 -5.28
N PHE A 28 -16.70 10.95 -6.36
CA PHE A 28 -16.01 10.83 -7.66
C PHE A 28 -14.53 11.23 -7.59
N PRO A 29 -14.15 12.43 -7.11
CA PRO A 29 -12.74 12.80 -7.00
C PRO A 29 -11.98 11.93 -6.00
N VAL A 30 -12.61 11.50 -4.91
CA VAL A 30 -11.98 10.62 -3.91
C VAL A 30 -11.71 9.23 -4.48
N MET A 31 -12.63 8.67 -5.26
CA MET A 31 -12.43 7.41 -5.99
C MET A 31 -11.33 7.54 -7.04
N GLY A 32 -11.27 8.66 -7.75
CA GLY A 32 -10.17 8.97 -8.66
C GLY A 32 -8.82 8.95 -7.96
N LEU A 33 -8.72 9.59 -6.79
CA LEU A 33 -7.51 9.60 -5.97
C LEU A 33 -7.09 8.19 -5.53
N LEU A 34 -8.05 7.38 -5.06
CA LEU A 34 -7.83 5.98 -4.69
C LEU A 34 -7.32 5.15 -5.87
N ALA A 35 -7.95 5.33 -7.04
CA ALA A 35 -7.59 4.62 -8.26
C ALA A 35 -6.16 4.96 -8.72
N VAL A 36 -5.80 6.24 -8.74
CA VAL A 36 -4.45 6.69 -9.08
C VAL A 36 -3.43 6.16 -8.08
N GLY A 37 -3.71 6.27 -6.77
CA GLY A 37 -2.82 5.73 -5.74
C GLY A 37 -2.56 4.24 -5.91
N SER A 38 -3.62 3.44 -6.08
CA SER A 38 -3.53 2.00 -6.28
C SER A 38 -2.82 1.60 -7.58
N ALA A 39 -3.07 2.35 -8.67
CA ALA A 39 -2.44 2.14 -9.97
C ALA A 39 -0.93 2.43 -9.95
N LEU A 40 -0.45 3.30 -9.05
CA LEU A 40 0.97 3.54 -8.85
C LEU A 40 1.62 2.47 -7.98
N VAL A 41 0.96 2.06 -6.89
CA VAL A 41 1.50 1.11 -5.91
C VAL A 41 1.69 -0.28 -6.51
N THR A 42 0.69 -0.79 -7.23
CA THR A 42 0.66 -2.18 -7.71
C THR A 42 1.84 -2.55 -8.63
N PRO A 43 2.11 -1.82 -9.73
CA PRO A 43 3.25 -2.12 -10.61
C PRO A 43 4.59 -1.79 -9.95
N CYS A 44 4.67 -0.75 -9.11
CA CYS A 44 5.91 -0.44 -8.39
C CYS A 44 6.33 -1.57 -7.44
N LEU A 45 5.40 -2.11 -6.67
CA LEU A 45 5.68 -3.22 -5.76
C LEU A 45 6.03 -4.50 -6.52
N SER A 46 5.28 -4.82 -7.58
CA SER A 46 5.57 -5.99 -8.43
C SER A 46 6.98 -5.90 -9.03
N ALA A 47 7.36 -4.73 -9.56
CA ALA A 47 8.70 -4.49 -10.08
C ALA A 47 9.79 -4.60 -8.99
N LEU A 48 9.56 -4.04 -7.81
CA LEU A 48 10.50 -4.14 -6.69
C LEU A 48 10.72 -5.58 -6.25
N VAL A 49 9.64 -6.34 -6.10
CA VAL A 49 9.69 -7.77 -5.75
C VAL A 49 10.43 -8.55 -6.82
N SER A 50 10.15 -8.28 -8.11
CA SER A 50 10.83 -8.94 -9.22
C SER A 50 12.32 -8.62 -9.29
N LEU A 51 12.73 -7.38 -9.01
CA LEU A 51 14.13 -6.95 -9.09
C LEU A 51 15.00 -7.52 -7.96
N HIS A 52 14.40 -7.80 -6.79
CA HIS A 52 15.12 -8.36 -5.64
C HIS A 52 14.97 -9.89 -5.52
N ALA A 53 14.17 -10.52 -6.38
CA ALA A 53 14.01 -11.96 -6.38
C ALA A 53 15.23 -12.64 -7.06
N PRO A 54 15.78 -13.72 -6.48
CA PRO A 54 16.78 -14.54 -7.15
C PRO A 54 16.20 -15.12 -8.44
N MET A 55 17.00 -15.19 -9.50
CA MET A 55 16.55 -15.64 -10.83
C MET A 55 15.94 -17.05 -10.77
N GLU A 56 16.51 -17.94 -9.95
CA GLU A 56 16.06 -19.32 -9.78
C GLU A 56 14.73 -19.44 -9.02
N ARG A 57 14.34 -18.40 -8.26
CA ARG A 57 13.14 -18.41 -7.39
C ARG A 57 12.14 -17.31 -7.72
N GLN A 58 12.33 -16.58 -8.83
CA GLN A 58 11.51 -15.44 -9.20
C GLN A 58 10.02 -15.78 -9.27
N GLY A 59 9.66 -16.91 -9.89
CA GLY A 59 8.27 -17.38 -9.95
C GLY A 59 7.67 -17.70 -8.58
N ALA A 60 8.45 -18.30 -7.67
CA ALA A 60 7.98 -18.61 -6.31
C ALA A 60 7.79 -17.33 -5.48
N VAL A 61 8.69 -16.36 -5.61
CA VAL A 61 8.62 -15.08 -4.90
C VAL A 61 7.43 -14.24 -5.39
N LEU A 62 7.23 -14.12 -6.72
CA LEU A 62 6.04 -13.45 -7.26
C LEU A 62 4.76 -14.21 -6.91
N GLY A 63 4.78 -15.55 -6.90
CA GLY A 63 3.65 -16.37 -6.45
C GLY A 63 3.25 -16.08 -5.01
N ALA A 64 4.23 -16.00 -4.10
CA ALA A 64 4.00 -15.63 -2.70
C ALA A 64 3.46 -14.20 -2.55
N TYR A 65 3.97 -13.25 -3.34
CA TYR A 65 3.46 -11.88 -3.38
C TYR A 65 1.98 -11.84 -3.82
N GLN A 66 1.62 -12.55 -4.89
CA GLN A 66 0.23 -12.61 -5.36
C GLN A 66 -0.69 -13.35 -4.39
N ALA A 67 -0.20 -14.42 -3.76
CA ALA A 67 -0.93 -15.13 -2.70
C ALA A 67 -1.24 -14.21 -1.52
N SER A 68 -0.26 -13.40 -1.09
CA SER A 68 -0.43 -12.40 -0.03
C SER A 68 -1.50 -11.37 -0.38
N GLY A 69 -1.51 -10.87 -1.63
CA GLY A 69 -2.55 -9.99 -2.13
C GLY A 69 -3.94 -10.63 -2.15
N SER A 70 -4.03 -11.91 -2.54
CA SER A 70 -5.29 -12.68 -2.51
C SER A 70 -5.79 -12.91 -1.08
N LEU A 71 -4.92 -13.23 -0.14
CA LEU A 71 -5.28 -13.34 1.28
C LEU A 71 -5.84 -12.02 1.80
N GLY A 72 -5.20 -10.89 1.48
CA GLY A 72 -5.71 -9.56 1.83
C GLY A 72 -7.11 -9.29 1.28
N ARG A 73 -7.40 -9.72 0.04
CA ARG A 73 -8.74 -9.59 -0.57
C ARG A 73 -9.80 -10.50 0.05
N ILE A 74 -9.41 -11.63 0.64
CA ILE A 74 -10.33 -12.54 1.33
C ILE A 74 -10.59 -12.03 2.76
N ILE A 75 -9.53 -11.71 3.49
CA ILE A 75 -9.60 -11.33 4.91
C ILE A 75 -10.12 -9.89 5.07
N GLY A 76 -9.79 -9.00 4.13
CA GLY A 76 -10.12 -7.57 4.16
C GLY A 76 -11.62 -7.30 4.32
N PRO A 77 -12.51 -7.83 3.46
CA PRO A 77 -13.95 -7.65 3.59
C PRO A 77 -14.52 -8.25 4.88
N ALA A 78 -14.02 -9.41 5.33
CA ALA A 78 -14.47 -10.03 6.56
C ALA A 78 -14.17 -9.17 7.79
N LEU A 79 -12.93 -8.66 7.91
CA LEU A 79 -12.55 -7.72 8.96
C LEU A 79 -13.27 -6.38 8.80
N GLY A 80 -13.41 -5.88 7.58
CA GLY A 80 -14.14 -4.65 7.27
C GLY A 80 -15.61 -4.71 7.70
N GLY A 81 -16.29 -5.83 7.44
CA GLY A 81 -17.66 -6.05 7.89
C GLY A 81 -17.79 -6.14 9.41
N LEU A 82 -16.84 -6.78 10.09
CA LEU A 82 -16.80 -6.82 11.56
C LEU A 82 -16.59 -5.42 12.15
N LEU A 83 -15.68 -4.63 11.58
CA LEU A 83 -15.43 -3.26 11.99
C LEU A 83 -16.65 -2.37 11.74
N PHE A 84 -17.30 -2.53 10.59
CA PHE A 84 -18.52 -1.81 10.23
C PHE A 84 -19.63 -2.06 11.26
N THR A 85 -19.86 -3.32 11.63
CA THR A 85 -20.93 -3.71 12.56
C THR A 85 -20.66 -3.33 14.01
N ARG A 86 -19.39 -3.34 14.45
CA ARG A 86 -19.02 -3.07 15.84
C ARG A 86 -18.70 -1.61 16.14
N LEU A 87 -18.05 -0.91 15.21
CA LEU A 87 -17.54 0.47 15.41
C LEU A 87 -18.20 1.49 14.48
N GLY A 88 -19.06 1.03 13.56
CA GLY A 88 -19.86 1.88 12.68
C GLY A 88 -19.25 2.07 11.28
N PRO A 89 -19.95 2.82 10.41
CA PRO A 89 -19.64 2.89 8.97
C PRO A 89 -18.29 3.49 8.61
N THR A 90 -17.74 4.35 9.46
CA THR A 90 -16.47 5.05 9.22
C THR A 90 -15.25 4.22 9.61
N ALA A 91 -15.42 3.24 10.49
CA ALA A 91 -14.33 2.46 11.08
C ALA A 91 -13.50 1.68 10.05
N PRO A 92 -14.08 0.98 9.04
CA PRO A 92 -13.29 0.25 8.05
C PRO A 92 -12.36 1.17 7.25
N TYR A 93 -12.86 2.35 6.88
CA TYR A 93 -12.09 3.34 6.12
C TYR A 93 -10.93 3.91 6.94
N GLY A 94 -11.20 4.27 8.21
CA GLY A 94 -10.16 4.74 9.12
C GLY A 94 -9.07 3.69 9.37
N THR A 95 -9.45 2.44 9.63
CA THR A 95 -8.49 1.35 9.81
C THR A 95 -7.69 1.07 8.54
N GLY A 96 -8.34 1.13 7.36
CA GLY A 96 -7.67 0.98 6.07
C GLY A 96 -6.65 2.10 5.82
N ALA A 97 -7.01 3.36 6.13
CA ALA A 97 -6.09 4.49 6.01
C ALA A 97 -4.83 4.30 6.88
N VAL A 98 -5.00 3.85 8.13
CA VAL A 98 -3.88 3.58 9.04
C VAL A 98 -3.00 2.44 8.53
N LEU A 99 -3.60 1.32 8.09
CA LEU A 99 -2.84 0.19 7.56
C LEU A 99 -2.02 0.57 6.31
N VAL A 100 -2.63 1.34 5.39
CA VAL A 100 -1.95 1.83 4.18
C VAL A 100 -0.84 2.80 4.53
N ALA A 101 -1.06 3.70 5.50
CA ALA A 101 -0.04 4.63 5.97
C ALA A 101 1.15 3.91 6.60
N LEU A 102 0.90 2.89 7.44
CA LEU A 102 1.95 2.04 8.02
C LEU A 102 2.74 1.30 6.93
N GLY A 103 2.06 0.75 5.92
CA GLY A 103 2.70 0.14 4.77
C GLY A 103 3.61 1.12 4.01
N GLY A 104 3.15 2.35 3.81
CA GLY A 104 3.95 3.43 3.22
C GLY A 104 5.18 3.80 4.06
N LEU A 105 5.04 3.88 5.39
CA LEU A 105 6.15 4.15 6.31
C LEU A 105 7.19 3.03 6.29
N LEU A 106 6.77 1.77 6.27
CA LEU A 106 7.66 0.61 6.14
C LEU A 106 8.38 0.61 4.79
N ALA A 107 7.68 0.93 3.71
CA ALA A 107 8.30 1.07 2.40
C ALA A 107 9.36 2.18 2.39
N LEU A 108 9.09 3.31 3.05
CA LEU A 108 10.04 4.41 3.19
C LEU A 108 11.25 4.01 4.03
N SER A 109 11.05 3.37 5.19
CA SER A 109 12.15 2.94 6.05
C SER A 109 13.08 1.95 5.35
N LEU A 110 12.52 0.96 4.65
CA LEU A 110 13.31 0.00 3.86
C LEU A 110 14.13 0.68 2.76
N VAL A 111 13.53 1.62 2.03
CA VAL A 111 14.24 2.37 0.98
C VAL A 111 15.40 3.17 1.57
N THR A 112 15.18 3.84 2.71
CA THR A 112 16.21 4.63 3.38
C THR A 112 17.35 3.74 3.89
N GLN A 113 17.03 2.58 4.47
CA GLN A 113 18.02 1.61 4.95
C GLN A 113 18.91 1.10 3.80
N VAL A 114 18.31 0.75 2.66
CA VAL A 114 19.08 0.30 1.47
C VAL A 114 19.99 1.40 0.95
N ARG A 115 19.53 2.67 0.91
CA ARG A 115 20.37 3.79 0.47
C ARG A 115 21.54 4.07 1.40
N LEU A 116 21.33 4.02 2.71
CA LEU A 116 22.38 4.24 3.70
C LEU A 116 23.44 3.14 3.68
N SER A 117 23.02 1.89 3.48
CA SER A 117 23.96 0.76 3.39
C SER A 117 24.80 0.78 2.10
N GLY A 118 24.28 1.33 1.00
CA GLY A 118 25.04 1.51 -0.25
C GLY A 118 26.07 2.64 -0.17
N ALA A 119 25.72 3.77 0.47
CA ALA A 119 26.63 4.91 0.62
C ALA A 119 27.88 4.58 1.48
N GLY A 120 27.74 3.67 2.45
CA GLY A 120 28.88 3.21 3.25
C GLY A 120 29.87 2.29 2.49
N ALA A 121 29.43 1.62 1.42
CA ALA A 121 30.28 0.73 0.63
C ALA A 121 31.18 1.50 -0.35
N GLU A 122 30.71 2.63 -0.91
CA GLU A 122 31.49 3.48 -1.82
C GLU A 122 32.60 4.27 -1.10
N GLN A 123 32.53 4.41 0.23
CA GLN A 123 33.48 5.22 1.00
C GLN A 123 34.64 4.40 1.61
N SER A 124 34.61 3.07 1.46
CA SER A 124 35.64 2.14 1.96
C SER A 124 36.52 1.55 0.85
N SER A 125 36.34 1.96 -0.41
CA SER A 125 37.15 1.54 -1.57
C SER A 125 37.98 2.70 -2.11
#